data_AF-A0A538T131-F1
#
_entry.id   AF-A0A538T131-F1
#
_cell.length_a   1.000
_cell.length_b   1.000
_cell.length_c   1.000
_cell.angle_alpha   90.00
_cell.angle_beta   90.00
_cell.angle_gamma   90.00
#
_symmetry.space_group_name_H-M   'P 1'
#
loop_
_entity.id
_entity.type
_entity.pdbx_description
1 polymer ?
#
loop_
_entity_poly.entity_id
_entity_poly.type
_entity_poly.pdbx_seq_one_letter_code
_entity_poly.pdbx_strand_id
1 'polypeptide(L)'
;MDQPPALAGVRVALALAILGFVPGLLDPFVAPKAALVQLSGLALLVGVIVETIARSRPREDSRTGVRASRSRRFSLRSDASLDLAAAGWVAASVLSTVASVSPRLSLIGEIEQRDGLLTALGLAGLYVGTRRSHGERQRIARTLDVALVCAALAAAYALIQVAGLDPLAWGGV
;
A
#
# COMPACT_ATOMS: atom_id res chain seq x y z
N MET A 1 4.18 -20.90 11.19
CA MET A 1 5.13 -20.01 10.48
C MET A 1 4.39 -18.71 10.26
N ASP A 2 4.30 -17.90 11.31
CA ASP A 2 3.22 -16.94 11.42
C ASP A 2 3.69 -15.61 10.87
N GLN A 3 3.36 -15.36 9.59
CA GLN A 3 3.66 -14.08 8.97
C GLN A 3 2.73 -13.01 9.57
N PRO A 4 3.25 -11.83 9.93
CA PRO A 4 2.39 -10.77 10.41
C PRO A 4 1.41 -10.38 9.29
N PRO A 5 0.11 -10.18 9.59
CA PRO A 5 -0.93 -9.97 8.57
C PRO A 5 -0.64 -8.78 7.65
N ALA A 6 0.03 -7.74 8.16
CA ALA A 6 0.48 -6.59 7.37
C ALA A 6 1.49 -6.96 6.27
N LEU A 7 2.37 -7.94 6.50
CA LEU A 7 3.35 -8.38 5.50
C LEU A 7 2.67 -9.10 4.34
N ALA A 8 1.70 -9.96 4.64
CA ALA A 8 0.88 -10.61 3.63
C ALA A 8 0.08 -9.55 2.83
N GLY A 9 -0.54 -8.59 3.53
CA GLY A 9 -1.26 -7.48 2.91
C GLY A 9 -0.40 -6.66 1.93
N VAL A 10 0.83 -6.30 2.30
CA VAL A 10 1.76 -5.58 1.42
C VAL A 10 2.10 -6.39 0.17
N ARG A 11 2.36 -7.69 0.30
CA ARG A 11 2.67 -8.55 -0.86
C ARG A 11 1.48 -8.74 -1.78
N VAL A 12 0.29 -8.90 -1.21
CA VAL A 12 -0.96 -8.95 -1.98
C VAL A 12 -1.17 -7.63 -2.72
N ALA A 13 -1.00 -6.49 -2.05
CA ALA A 13 -1.10 -5.18 -2.68
C ALA A 13 -0.11 -5.02 -3.85
N LEU A 14 1.14 -5.46 -3.66
CA LEU A 14 2.17 -5.42 -4.68
C LEU A 14 1.84 -6.30 -5.89
N ALA A 15 1.43 -7.55 -5.63
CA ALA A 15 1.03 -8.49 -6.68
C ALA A 15 -0.17 -7.96 -7.47
N LEU A 16 -1.17 -7.39 -6.78
CA LEU A 16 -2.35 -6.80 -7.39
C LEU A 16 -2.03 -5.52 -8.18
N ALA A 17 -1.08 -4.70 -7.74
CA ALA A 17 -0.65 -3.52 -8.50
C ALA A 17 0.04 -3.91 -9.83
N ILE A 18 0.80 -5.01 -9.83
CA ILE A 18 1.52 -5.49 -11.02
C ILE A 18 0.58 -6.25 -11.95
N LEU A 19 -0.12 -7.27 -11.42
CA LEU A 19 -0.90 -8.24 -12.20
C LEU A 19 -2.39 -7.88 -12.31
N GLY A 20 -2.89 -6.95 -11.50
CA GLY A 20 -4.31 -6.61 -11.48
C GLY A 20 -4.71 -5.81 -12.71
N PHE A 21 -5.67 -6.35 -13.45
CA PHE A 21 -6.41 -5.67 -14.50
C PHE A 21 -7.80 -6.30 -14.58
N VAL A 22 -8.76 -5.60 -15.17
CA VAL A 22 -10.14 -6.09 -15.32
C VAL A 22 -10.55 -5.97 -16.78
N PRO A 23 -10.59 -7.09 -17.53
CA PRO A 23 -11.06 -7.08 -18.92
C PRO A 23 -12.50 -6.56 -19.02
N GLY A 24 -12.81 -5.86 -20.12
CA GLY A 24 -14.15 -5.35 -20.40
C GLY A 24 -14.50 -4.00 -19.75
N LEU A 25 -13.60 -3.38 -18.99
CA LEU A 25 -13.74 -1.97 -18.60
C LEU A 25 -13.27 -1.04 -19.72
N LEU A 26 -13.78 0.20 -19.73
CA LEU A 26 -13.28 1.26 -20.62
C LEU A 26 -11.80 1.57 -20.37
N ASP A 27 -11.38 1.48 -19.11
CA ASP A 27 -9.99 1.57 -18.69
C ASP A 27 -9.66 0.32 -17.84
N PRO A 28 -9.18 -0.76 -18.49
CA PRO A 28 -8.93 -2.04 -17.83
C PRO A 28 -7.76 -2.04 -16.85
N PHE A 29 -6.88 -1.04 -16.93
CA PHE A 29 -5.58 -1.06 -16.27
C PHE A 29 -5.46 -0.01 -15.18
N VAL A 30 -5.70 1.27 -15.50
CA VAL A 30 -5.40 2.36 -14.56
C VAL A 30 -6.45 2.38 -13.45
N ALA A 31 -7.73 2.37 -13.81
CA ALA A 31 -8.83 2.41 -12.88
C ALA A 31 -8.83 1.28 -11.83
N PRO A 32 -8.69 -0.02 -12.20
CA PRO A 32 -8.65 -1.10 -11.22
C PRO A 32 -7.40 -1.04 -10.34
N LYS A 33 -6.23 -0.74 -10.90
CA LYS A 33 -4.98 -0.65 -10.14
C LYS A 33 -5.04 0.46 -9.10
N ALA A 34 -5.55 1.62 -9.47
CA ALA A 34 -5.75 2.73 -8.53
C ALA A 34 -6.66 2.31 -7.36
N ALA A 35 -7.79 1.66 -7.65
CA ALA A 35 -8.70 1.17 -6.60
C ALA A 35 -8.04 0.11 -5.70
N LEU A 36 -7.27 -0.82 -6.27
CA LEU A 36 -6.56 -1.86 -5.52
C LEU A 36 -5.51 -1.26 -4.59
N VAL A 37 -4.73 -0.28 -5.07
CA VAL A 37 -3.75 0.47 -4.28
C VAL A 37 -4.43 1.25 -3.15
N GLN A 38 -5.53 1.95 -3.45
CA GLN A 38 -6.30 2.70 -2.45
C GLN A 38 -6.85 1.78 -1.36
N LEU A 39 -7.56 0.72 -1.73
CA LEU A 39 -8.21 -0.18 -0.77
C LEU A 39 -7.18 -0.91 0.11
N SER A 40 -6.12 -1.46 -0.50
CA SER A 40 -5.08 -2.16 0.25
C SER A 40 -4.28 -1.22 1.14
N GLY A 41 -3.92 -0.05 0.63
CA GLY A 41 -3.21 0.98 1.38
C GLY A 41 -4.02 1.52 2.55
N LEU A 42 -5.29 1.89 2.35
CA LEU A 42 -6.17 2.36 3.41
C LEU A 42 -6.41 1.28 4.47
N ALA A 43 -6.59 0.02 4.07
CA ALA A 43 -6.71 -1.09 5.03
C ALA A 43 -5.45 -1.24 5.90
N LEU A 44 -4.26 -1.13 5.29
CA LEU A 44 -3.00 -1.14 6.03
C LEU A 44 -2.89 0.07 6.97
N LEU A 45 -3.27 1.26 6.52
CA LEU A 45 -3.26 2.49 7.33
C LEU A 45 -4.18 2.36 8.55
N VAL A 46 -5.41 1.89 8.35
CA VAL A 46 -6.37 1.63 9.42
C VAL A 46 -5.81 0.59 10.40
N GLY A 47 -5.26 -0.52 9.90
CA GLY A 47 -4.64 -1.54 10.74
C GLY A 47 -3.51 -0.98 11.62
N VAL A 48 -2.66 -0.14 11.04
CA VAL A 48 -1.57 0.58 11.73
C VAL A 48 -2.10 1.52 12.81
N ILE A 49 -3.17 2.28 12.53
CA ILE A 49 -3.79 3.20 13.48
C ILE A 49 -4.41 2.42 14.64
N VAL A 50 -5.23 1.40 14.34
CA VAL A 50 -5.90 0.54 15.34
C VAL A 50 -4.87 -0.11 16.26
N GLU A 51 -3.81 -0.67 15.69
CA GLU A 51 -2.70 -1.27 16.45
C GLU A 51 -2.01 -0.26 17.36
N THR A 52 -1.82 0.98 16.89
CA THR A 52 -1.19 2.05 17.68
C THR A 52 -2.09 2.46 18.85
N ILE A 53 -3.39 2.65 18.60
CA ILE A 53 -4.37 3.00 19.64
C ILE A 53 -4.50 1.87 20.68
N ALA A 54 -4.57 0.62 20.23
CA ALA A 54 -4.67 -0.54 21.12
C ALA A 54 -3.48 -0.67 22.06
N ARG A 55 -2.26 -0.32 21.61
CA ARG A 55 -1.04 -0.31 22.42
C ARG A 55 -0.96 0.86 23.39
N SER A 56 -1.65 1.97 23.12
CA SER A 56 -1.66 3.17 23.96
C SER A 56 -2.65 3.09 25.13
N ARG A 57 -3.51 2.07 25.17
CA ARG A 57 -4.40 1.86 26.32
C ARG A 57 -3.56 1.43 27.53
N PRO A 58 -3.66 2.12 28.68
CA PRO A 58 -2.96 1.71 29.90
C PRO A 58 -3.41 0.30 30.26
N ARG A 59 -2.47 -0.64 30.23
CA ARG A 59 -2.73 -2.01 30.63
C ARG A 59 -2.81 -2.02 32.16
N GLU A 60 -4.03 -1.92 32.67
CA GLU A 60 -4.34 -2.19 34.07
C GLU A 60 -4.24 -3.69 34.29
N ASP A 61 -3.00 -4.20 34.40
CA ASP A 61 -2.74 -5.54 34.92
C ASP A 61 -1.68 -5.45 36.01
N SER A 62 -2.20 -5.54 37.22
CA SER A 62 -1.46 -5.82 38.43
C SER A 62 -0.80 -7.19 38.34
N ARG A 63 0.46 -7.26 38.79
CA ARG A 63 1.13 -8.48 39.30
C ARG A 63 1.26 -9.64 38.31
N THR A 64 2.33 -9.63 37.51
CA THR A 64 3.42 -10.63 37.57
C THR A 64 4.44 -10.34 36.46
N GLY A 65 5.72 -10.36 36.84
CA GLY A 65 6.83 -9.99 35.98
C GLY A 65 7.17 -11.02 34.90
N VAL A 66 8.12 -10.61 34.05
CA VAL A 66 8.72 -11.36 32.92
C VAL A 66 7.81 -11.35 31.68
N ARG A 67 8.09 -10.67 30.57
CA ARG A 67 9.32 -10.11 29.99
C ARG A 67 8.92 -8.81 29.31
N ALA A 68 9.70 -7.75 29.55
CA ALA A 68 9.70 -6.59 28.68
C ALA A 68 9.99 -7.06 27.24
N SER A 69 8.95 -7.19 26.41
CA SER A 69 9.08 -7.05 24.96
C SER A 69 9.43 -5.59 24.73
N ARG A 70 10.69 -5.29 25.04
CA ARG A 70 11.38 -4.02 24.90
C ARG A 70 11.15 -3.56 23.48
N SER A 71 10.16 -2.68 23.37
CA SER A 71 10.06 -1.61 22.41
C SER A 71 11.00 -1.79 21.21
N ARG A 72 10.41 -2.14 20.07
CA ARG A 72 10.84 -1.55 18.79
C ARG A 72 10.61 -0.04 18.91
N ARG A 73 11.43 0.63 19.74
CA ARG A 73 11.63 2.05 19.69
C ARG A 73 12.01 2.29 18.24
N PHE A 74 11.11 2.98 17.57
CA PHE A 74 11.40 3.81 16.43
C PHE A 74 12.89 4.15 16.45
N SER A 75 13.66 3.52 15.57
CA SER A 75 15.08 3.79 15.41
C SER A 75 15.16 5.18 14.79
N LEU A 76 15.02 6.19 15.66
CA LEU A 76 15.18 7.59 15.38
C LEU A 76 16.67 7.83 15.22
N ARG A 77 17.21 7.71 14.00
CA ARG A 77 18.35 8.55 13.61
C ARG A 77 18.65 8.62 12.11
N SER A 78 18.21 7.67 11.29
CA SER A 78 18.31 7.79 9.81
C SER A 78 16.94 7.88 9.13
N ASP A 79 15.96 7.13 9.63
CA ASP A 79 14.72 6.89 8.87
C ASP A 79 13.60 7.89 9.20
N ALA A 80 13.80 8.78 10.18
CA ALA A 80 12.80 9.74 10.62
C ALA A 80 12.51 10.82 9.57
N SER A 81 13.47 11.10 8.67
CA SER A 81 13.31 12.07 7.59
C SER A 81 12.24 11.64 6.59
N LEU A 82 12.23 10.36 6.19
CA LEU A 82 11.21 9.82 5.28
C LEU A 82 9.83 9.76 5.93
N ASP A 83 9.74 9.45 7.23
CA ASP A 83 8.47 9.50 7.94
C ASP A 83 7.92 10.92 8.04
N LEU A 84 8.79 11.88 8.34
CA LEU A 84 8.42 13.29 8.39
C LEU A 84 8.02 13.80 7.00
N ALA A 85 8.73 13.40 5.94
CA ALA A 85 8.39 13.74 4.57
C ALA A 85 7.04 13.15 4.16
N ALA A 86 6.79 11.87 4.45
CA ALA A 86 5.50 11.23 4.17
C ALA A 86 4.35 11.89 4.97
N ALA A 87 4.57 12.19 6.25
CA ALA A 87 3.58 12.88 7.07
C ALA A 87 3.32 14.31 6.59
N GLY A 88 4.37 15.04 6.22
CA GLY A 88 4.29 16.39 5.66
C GLY A 88 3.56 16.40 4.32
N TRP A 89 3.83 15.43 3.44
CA TRP A 89 3.12 15.26 2.19
C TRP A 89 1.63 14.98 2.41
N VAL A 90 1.27 14.05 3.30
CA VAL A 90 -0.14 13.79 3.64
C VAL A 90 -0.82 15.03 4.22
N ALA A 91 -0.15 15.76 5.12
CA ALA A 91 -0.68 16.99 5.68
C ALA A 91 -0.92 18.06 4.60
N ALA A 92 0.03 18.22 3.67
CA ALA A 92 -0.12 19.09 2.52
C ALA A 92 -1.30 18.67 1.62
N SER A 93 -1.46 17.37 1.34
CA SER A 93 -2.60 16.83 0.58
C SER A 93 -3.94 17.11 1.27
N VAL A 94 -4.02 16.96 2.60
CA VAL A 94 -5.21 17.28 3.38
C VAL A 94 -5.53 18.77 3.30
N LEU A 95 -4.54 19.64 3.54
CA LEU A 95 -4.72 21.09 3.48
C LEU A 95 -5.15 21.54 2.08
N SER A 96 -4.50 21.01 1.04
CA SER A 96 -4.87 21.27 -0.36
C SER A 96 -6.29 20.81 -0.67
N THR A 97 -6.74 19.69 -0.12
CA THR A 97 -8.10 19.16 -0.32
C THR A 97 -9.14 20.05 0.38
N VAL A 98 -8.86 20.49 1.60
CA VAL A 98 -9.77 21.36 2.38
C VAL A 98 -9.85 22.75 1.77
N ALA A 99 -8.73 23.29 1.28
CA ALA A 99 -8.67 24.60 0.64
C ALA A 99 -9.12 24.59 -0.84
N SER A 100 -9.47 23.42 -1.39
CA SER A 100 -9.84 23.28 -2.79
C SER A 100 -11.19 23.92 -3.11
N VAL A 101 -11.31 24.49 -4.31
CA VAL A 101 -12.60 24.97 -4.86
C VAL A 101 -13.60 23.82 -5.01
N SER A 102 -13.11 22.60 -5.28
CA SER A 102 -13.93 21.39 -5.36
C SER A 102 -13.35 20.30 -4.45
N PRO A 103 -13.65 20.32 -3.14
CA PRO A 103 -13.11 19.36 -2.18
C PRO A 103 -13.49 17.91 -2.51
N ARG A 104 -14.65 17.68 -3.12
CA ARG A 104 -15.09 16.33 -3.53
C ARG A 104 -14.21 15.77 -4.63
N LEU A 105 -13.87 16.59 -5.62
CA LEU A 105 -12.95 16.20 -6.69
C LEU A 105 -11.54 16.00 -6.14
N SER A 106 -11.07 16.86 -5.24
CA SER A 106 -9.76 16.71 -4.61
C SER A 106 -9.67 15.51 -3.65
N LEU A 107 -10.78 15.08 -3.06
CA LEU A 107 -10.83 13.89 -2.20
C LEU A 107 -10.65 12.60 -3.02
N ILE A 108 -11.41 12.47 -4.10
CA ILE A 108 -11.47 11.24 -4.91
C ILE A 108 -10.36 11.21 -5.97
N GLY A 109 -10.02 12.37 -6.53
CA GLY A 109 -9.13 12.54 -7.67
C GLY A 109 -9.90 12.76 -8.96
N GLU A 110 -9.22 13.33 -9.95
CA GLU A 110 -9.74 13.44 -11.33
C GLU A 110 -9.91 12.05 -11.96
N ILE A 111 -10.86 11.91 -12.90
CA ILE A 111 -11.17 10.62 -13.55
C ILE A 111 -9.96 10.04 -14.30
N GLU A 112 -9.16 10.89 -14.95
CA GLU A 112 -8.00 10.47 -15.75
C GLU A 112 -6.77 10.15 -14.88
N GLN A 113 -6.39 11.05 -13.97
CA GLN A 113 -5.18 10.87 -13.14
C GLN A 113 -5.43 10.02 -11.89
N ARG A 114 -6.67 10.00 -11.38
CA ARG A 114 -7.07 9.34 -10.13
C ARG A 114 -6.21 9.70 -8.92
N ASP A 115 -5.64 10.90 -8.95
CA ASP A 115 -4.82 11.45 -7.87
C ASP A 115 -5.67 12.36 -6.99
N GLY A 116 -6.20 11.79 -5.91
CA GLY A 116 -6.91 12.50 -4.85
C GLY A 116 -6.34 12.17 -3.48
N LEU A 117 -6.90 12.78 -2.43
CA LEU A 117 -6.51 12.50 -1.05
C LEU A 117 -6.60 11.02 -0.68
N LEU A 118 -7.60 10.28 -1.20
CA LEU A 118 -7.71 8.84 -0.98
C LEU A 118 -6.50 8.07 -1.53
N THR A 119 -5.99 8.46 -2.71
CA THR A 119 -4.76 7.89 -3.28
C THR A 119 -3.56 8.23 -2.42
N ALA A 120 -3.44 9.47 -1.97
CA ALA A 120 -2.35 9.89 -1.09
C ALA A 120 -2.35 9.10 0.24
N LEU A 121 -3.51 8.94 0.87
CA LEU A 121 -3.67 8.14 2.08
C LEU A 121 -3.41 6.65 1.84
N GLY A 122 -3.84 6.11 0.70
CA GLY A 122 -3.53 4.74 0.30
C GLY A 122 -2.03 4.49 0.17
N LEU A 123 -1.32 5.37 -0.54
CA LEU A 123 0.13 5.30 -0.69
C LEU A 123 0.86 5.45 0.65
N ALA A 124 0.41 6.37 1.52
CA ALA A 124 0.94 6.51 2.87
C ALA A 124 0.72 5.24 3.71
N GLY A 125 -0.44 4.61 3.57
CA GLY A 125 -0.75 3.32 4.19
C GLY A 125 0.15 2.17 3.74
N LEU A 126 0.41 2.07 2.43
CA LEU A 126 1.38 1.12 1.88
C LEU A 126 2.79 1.38 2.39
N TYR A 127 3.22 2.64 2.44
CA TYR A 127 4.51 3.04 2.98
C TYR A 127 4.67 2.61 4.44
N VAL A 128 3.75 2.99 5.33
CA VAL A 128 3.84 2.65 6.76
C VAL A 128 3.67 1.14 6.96
N GLY A 129 2.77 0.49 6.21
CA GLY A 129 2.57 -0.96 6.24
C GLY A 129 3.83 -1.73 5.85
N THR A 130 4.51 -1.30 4.79
CA THR A 130 5.79 -1.89 4.34
C THR A 130 6.86 -1.68 5.40
N ARG A 131 6.99 -0.44 5.90
CA ARG A 131 7.99 -0.07 6.91
C ARG A 131 7.84 -0.84 8.22
N ARG A 132 6.61 -1.09 8.68
CA ARG A 132 6.36 -1.87 9.91
C ARG A 132 6.51 -3.39 9.72
N SER A 133 6.25 -3.91 8.53
CA SER A 133 6.28 -5.35 8.25
C SER A 133 7.68 -5.89 7.92
N HIS A 134 8.58 -5.02 7.42
CA HIS A 134 9.91 -5.39 6.93
C HIS A 134 11.04 -4.95 7.86
N GLY A 135 11.20 -5.64 8.99
CA GLY A 135 12.33 -5.43 9.91
C GLY A 135 13.53 -6.36 9.67
N GLU A 136 13.39 -7.39 8.82
CA GLU A 136 14.39 -8.43 8.59
C GLU A 136 14.74 -8.52 7.11
N ARG A 137 16.04 -8.64 6.79
CA ARG A 137 16.53 -8.77 5.39
C ARG A 137 15.86 -9.90 4.62
N GLN A 138 15.62 -11.05 5.27
CA GLN A 138 14.96 -12.19 4.63
C GLN A 138 13.52 -11.88 4.19
N ARG A 139 12.79 -11.05 4.94
CA ARG A 139 11.42 -10.66 4.58
C ARG A 139 11.40 -9.72 3.39
N ILE A 140 12.38 -8.82 3.32
CA ILE A 140 12.59 -7.90 2.19
C ILE A 140 12.90 -8.70 0.93
N ALA A 141 13.87 -9.63 1.00
CA ALA A 141 14.22 -10.50 -0.12
C ALA A 141 12.99 -11.24 -0.67
N ARG A 142 12.20 -11.88 0.20
CA ARG A 142 10.97 -12.59 -0.21
C ARG A 142 9.93 -11.66 -0.86
N THR A 143 9.81 -10.41 -0.41
CA THR A 143 8.88 -9.46 -1.01
C THR A 143 9.36 -8.99 -2.37
N LEU A 144 10.68 -8.82 -2.55
CA LEU A 144 11.28 -8.56 -3.85
C LEU A 144 11.12 -9.77 -4.78
N ASP A 145 11.28 -11.00 -4.29
CA ASP A 145 11.03 -12.21 -5.07
C ASP A 145 9.59 -12.24 -5.59
N VAL A 146 8.60 -11.90 -4.74
CA VAL A 146 7.20 -11.75 -5.18
C VAL A 146 7.07 -10.69 -6.27
N ALA A 147 7.70 -9.52 -6.10
CA ALA A 147 7.69 -8.45 -7.10
C ALA A 147 8.25 -8.91 -8.45
N LEU A 148 9.40 -9.60 -8.41
CA LEU A 148 10.11 -10.10 -9.59
C LEU A 148 9.30 -11.19 -10.29
N VAL A 149 8.69 -12.13 -9.56
CA VAL A 149 7.82 -13.16 -10.13
C VAL A 149 6.60 -12.52 -10.80
N CYS A 150 5.93 -11.58 -10.12
CA CYS A 150 4.81 -10.85 -10.72
C CYS A 150 5.23 -10.06 -11.97
N ALA A 151 6.37 -9.37 -11.94
CA ALA A 151 6.89 -8.64 -13.09
C ALA A 151 7.25 -9.57 -14.26
N ALA A 152 7.86 -10.72 -13.98
CA ALA A 152 8.18 -11.73 -14.98
C ALA A 152 6.92 -12.30 -15.64
N LEU A 153 5.87 -12.58 -14.84
CA LEU A 153 4.58 -13.02 -15.37
C LEU A 153 3.92 -11.94 -16.25
N ALA A 154 3.93 -10.69 -15.80
CA ALA A 154 3.40 -9.56 -16.59
C ALA A 154 4.16 -9.38 -17.91
N ALA A 155 5.50 -9.48 -17.88
CA ALA A 155 6.33 -9.40 -19.08
C ALA A 155 6.10 -10.57 -20.03
N ALA A 156 5.99 -11.79 -19.51
CA ALA A 156 5.67 -12.97 -20.31
C ALA A 156 4.31 -12.82 -21.00
N TYR A 157 3.30 -12.31 -20.29
CA TYR A 157 2.00 -12.00 -20.87
C TYR A 157 2.09 -10.93 -21.97
N ALA A 158 2.86 -9.86 -21.75
CA ALA A 158 3.09 -8.84 -22.77
C ALA A 158 3.76 -9.41 -24.03
N LEU A 159 4.70 -10.34 -23.90
CA LEU A 159 5.32 -11.02 -25.05
C LEU A 159 4.32 -11.89 -25.82
N ILE A 160 3.44 -12.61 -25.12
CA ILE A 160 2.34 -13.38 -25.74
C ILE A 160 1.41 -12.43 -26.52
N GLN A 161 1.09 -11.27 -25.95
CA GLN A 161 0.27 -10.25 -26.60
C GLN A 161 0.94 -9.72 -27.88
N VAL A 162 2.24 -9.39 -27.84
CA VAL A 162 3.01 -8.95 -29.01
C VAL A 162 3.09 -10.02 -30.09
N ALA A 163 3.11 -11.31 -29.71
CA ALA A 163 3.09 -12.43 -30.65
C ALA A 163 1.72 -12.63 -31.35
N GLY A 164 0.70 -11.81 -31.04
CA GLY A 164 -0.65 -11.93 -31.59
C GLY A 164 -1.45 -13.10 -31.00
N LEU A 165 -0.97 -13.70 -29.90
CA LEU A 165 -1.60 -14.83 -29.23
C LEU A 165 -2.40 -14.38 -28.01
N ASP A 166 -2.87 -13.14 -27.99
CA ASP A 166 -3.56 -12.56 -26.83
C ASP A 166 -4.89 -13.29 -26.55
N PRO A 167 -5.00 -14.07 -25.46
CA PRO A 167 -6.21 -14.80 -25.14
C PRO A 167 -7.34 -13.88 -24.66
N LEU A 168 -7.03 -12.66 -24.23
CA LEU A 168 -8.01 -11.70 -23.70
C LEU A 168 -8.53 -10.73 -24.76
N ALA A 169 -7.97 -10.77 -25.97
CA ALA A 169 -8.38 -9.99 -27.13
C ALA A 169 -8.66 -8.51 -26.80
N TRP A 170 -7.67 -7.81 -26.23
CA TRP A 170 -7.82 -6.39 -25.87
C TRP A 170 -8.21 -5.49 -27.05
N GLY A 171 -7.87 -5.89 -28.28
CA GLY A 171 -8.28 -5.24 -29.53
C GLY A 171 -9.28 -6.11 -30.28
N GLY A 172 -10.57 -5.85 -30.10
CA GLY A 172 -11.62 -6.63 -30.74
C GLY A 172 -13.00 -5.99 -30.70
N VAL A 173 -13.12 -4.69 -31.03
CA VAL A 173 -13.88 -4.12 -32.18
C VAL A 173 -13.28 -2.75 -32.49
#